data_AF-A0A7W0ZFT4-F1
#
_entry.id   AF-A0A7W0ZFT4-F1
#
_cell.length_a   1.000
_cell.length_b   1.000
_cell.length_c   1.000
_cell.angle_alpha   90.00
_cell.angle_beta   90.00
_cell.angle_gamma   90.00
#
_symmetry.space_group_name_H-M   'P 1'
#
loop_
_entity.id
_entity.type
_entity.pdbx_description
1 polymer ?
#
loop_
_entity_poly.entity_id
_entity_poly.type
_entity_poly.pdbx_seq_one_letter_code
_entity_poly.pdbx_strand_id
1 'polypeptide(L)' 'EEGAKQALSSLEAVAPYEPGRPCEIKVEFKNTVAPDKLRFRSGVDRVDDRIVVASADSWWEAWRAYFF' A
#
# COMPACT_ATOMS: atom_id res chain seq x y z
N GLU A 1 7.68 -27.89 4.17
CA GLU A 1 6.62 -27.95 5.19
C GLU A 1 7.00 -27.36 6.54
N GLU A 2 8.24 -27.48 7.00
CA GLU A 2 8.65 -27.06 8.37
C GLU A 2 8.31 -25.61 8.72
N GLY A 3 8.50 -24.65 7.80
CA GLY A 3 8.16 -23.25 8.08
C GLY A 3 6.67 -23.01 8.36
N ALA A 4 5.78 -23.77 7.72
CA ALA A 4 4.34 -23.68 7.98
C ALA A 4 3.99 -24.27 9.35
N LYS A 5 4.57 -25.41 9.72
CA LYS A 5 4.38 -26.02 11.04
C LYS A 5 4.87 -25.09 12.16
N GLN A 6 6.01 -24.44 11.95
CA GLN A 6 6.57 -23.48 12.88
C GLN A 6 5.68 -22.23 13.01
N ALA A 7 5.20 -21.67 11.90
CA ALA A 7 4.31 -20.51 11.92
C ALA A 7 2.97 -20.80 12.61
N LEU A 8 2.40 -22.00 12.41
CA LEU A 8 1.13 -22.40 13.01
C LEU A 8 1.26 -22.83 14.48
N SER A 9 2.47 -23.04 14.99
CA SER A 9 2.68 -23.46 16.38
C SER A 9 2.34 -22.38 17.40
N SER A 10 2.31 -21.11 16.97
CA SER A 10 1.86 -19.98 17.79
C SER A 10 1.31 -18.86 16.91
N LEU A 11 -0.01 -18.78 16.80
CA LEU A 11 -0.71 -17.79 15.97
C LEU A 11 -0.59 -16.36 16.52
N GLU A 12 -0.32 -16.21 17.82
CA GLU A 12 -0.16 -14.92 18.49
C GLU A 12 1.30 -14.46 18.53
N ALA A 13 2.24 -15.27 18.01
CA ALA A 13 3.66 -14.91 17.98
C ALA A 13 3.94 -13.64 17.17
N VAL A 14 3.02 -13.27 16.27
CA VAL A 14 3.10 -12.04 15.47
C VAL A 14 1.74 -11.34 15.52
N ALA A 15 1.73 -10.12 16.04
CA ALA A 15 0.53 -9.29 16.04
C ALA A 15 0.11 -8.95 14.59
N PRO A 16 -1.20 -8.80 14.33
CA PRO A 16 -1.68 -8.30 13.05
C PRO A 16 -1.03 -6.96 12.71
N TYR A 17 -0.66 -6.81 11.44
CA TYR A 17 -0.10 -5.55 10.96
C TYR A 17 -1.18 -4.48 10.91
N GLU A 18 -0.95 -3.36 11.61
CA GLU A 18 -1.80 -2.17 11.56
C GLU A 18 -1.02 -0.99 10.95
N PRO A 19 -1.33 -0.58 9.70
CA PRO A 19 -0.57 0.44 8.97
C PRO A 19 -0.82 1.89 9.43
N GLY A 20 -1.55 2.09 10.53
CA GLY A 20 -1.97 3.43 10.99
C GLY A 20 -3.20 3.97 10.26
N ARG A 21 -3.70 5.11 10.76
CA ARG A 21 -4.83 5.87 10.19
C ARG A 21 -4.50 7.37 10.21
N PRO A 22 -4.43 8.07 9.06
CA PRO A 22 -4.63 7.53 7.70
C PRO A 22 -3.52 6.55 7.31
N CYS A 23 -3.86 5.57 6.47
CA CYS A 23 -2.92 4.64 5.87
C CYS A 23 -2.34 5.24 4.59
N GLU A 24 -1.02 5.21 4.46
CA GLU A 24 -0.31 5.75 3.30
C GLU A 24 0.41 4.65 2.51
N ILE A 25 0.23 4.64 1.19
CA ILE A 25 0.92 3.73 0.27
C ILE A 25 1.73 4.59 -0.70
N LYS A 26 3.06 4.54 -0.55
CA LYS A 26 4.00 5.23 -1.43
C LYS A 26 4.41 4.29 -2.57
N VAL A 27 4.19 4.73 -3.81
CA VAL A 27 4.53 3.95 -5.00
C VAL A 27 5.54 4.71 -5.85
N GLU A 28 6.68 4.09 -6.12
CA GLU A 28 7.70 4.59 -7.02
C GLU A 28 7.62 3.90 -8.39
N PHE A 29 7.52 4.69 -9.45
CA PHE A 29 7.50 4.22 -10.82
C PHE A 29 8.94 4.03 -11.32
N LYS A 30 9.28 2.80 -11.71
CA LYS A 30 10.59 2.48 -12.32
C LYS A 30 10.61 2.66 -13.85
N ASN A 31 9.45 2.92 -14.46
CA ASN A 31 9.29 2.96 -15.92
C ASN A 31 8.99 4.40 -16.35
N THR A 32 9.12 4.71 -17.64
CA THR A 32 8.70 5.99 -18.24
C THR A 32 7.18 6.15 -18.37
N VAL A 33 6.39 5.19 -17.86
CA VAL A 33 4.93 5.31 -17.80
C VAL A 33 4.60 6.45 -16.86
N ALA A 34 4.09 7.54 -17.43
CA ALA A 34 3.81 8.75 -16.69
C ALA A 34 2.80 8.47 -15.54
N PRO A 35 3.16 8.79 -14.28
CA PRO A 35 2.22 8.75 -13.15
C PRO A 35 1.02 9.70 -13.35
N ASP A 36 1.07 10.57 -14.36
CA ASP A 36 0.04 11.53 -14.71
C ASP A 36 -1.32 10.94 -15.09
N LYS A 37 -1.41 9.65 -15.45
CA LYS A 37 -2.71 9.00 -15.65
C LYS A 37 -3.45 8.72 -14.34
N LEU A 38 -2.76 8.75 -13.19
CA LEU A 38 -3.26 8.31 -11.90
C LEU A 38 -3.52 9.49 -10.92
N ARG A 39 -2.93 10.67 -11.17
CA ARG A 39 -3.11 11.90 -10.37
C ARG A 39 -4.56 12.43 -10.29
N PHE A 40 -5.45 11.92 -11.13
CA PHE A 40 -6.86 12.34 -11.16
C PHE A 40 -7.77 11.53 -10.23
N ARG A 41 -7.21 10.53 -9.53
CA ARG A 41 -7.96 9.71 -8.58
C ARG A 41 -7.96 10.39 -7.22
N SER A 42 -9.14 10.50 -6.62
CA SER A 42 -9.28 11.03 -5.27
C SER A 42 -8.43 10.23 -4.28
N GLY A 43 -7.63 10.94 -3.47
CA GLY A 43 -6.74 10.32 -2.48
C GLY A 43 -5.41 9.81 -3.05
N VAL A 44 -5.05 10.16 -4.30
CA VAL A 44 -3.73 9.87 -4.90
C VAL A 44 -3.03 11.16 -5.28
N ASP A 45 -1.96 11.48 -4.55
CA ASP A 45 -1.16 12.69 -4.77
C ASP A 45 0.18 12.34 -5.41
N ARG A 46 0.56 13.08 -6.47
CA ARG A 46 1.91 13.01 -7.03
C ARG A 46 2.83 13.90 -6.19
N VAL A 47 3.75 13.26 -5.47
CA VAL A 47 4.71 13.96 -4.59
C VAL A 47 6.08 14.15 -5.24
N ASP A 48 6.35 13.43 -6.34
CA ASP A 48 7.58 13.57 -7.13
C ASP A 48 7.31 13.20 -8.60
N ASP A 49 8.29 13.41 -9.47
CA ASP A 49 8.25 13.03 -10.87
C ASP A 49 7.90 11.54 -11.04
N ARG A 50 8.34 10.70 -10.11
CA ARG A 50 8.19 9.25 -10.17
C ARG A 50 7.48 8.64 -8.97
N ILE A 51 6.90 9.47 -8.10
CA ILE A 51 6.34 9.00 -6.84
C ILE A 51 4.92 9.53 -6.69
N VAL A 52 4.02 8.61 -6.35
CA VAL A 52 2.68 8.94 -5.88
C VAL A 52 2.47 8.37 -4.48
N VAL A 53 1.63 9.05 -3.71
CA VAL A 53 1.17 8.60 -2.39
C VAL A 53 -0.34 8.45 -2.47
N ALA A 54 -0.83 7.26 -2.14
CA ALA A 54 -2.25 7.02 -1.92
C ALA A 54 -2.54 7.02 -0.42
N SER A 55 -3.49 7.84 0.03
CA SER A 55 -3.85 7.99 1.43
C SER A 55 -5.35 7.79 1.65
N ALA A 56 -5.73 6.97 2.64
CA ALA A 56 -7.12 6.74 3.02
C ALA A 56 -7.24 6.23 4.47
N ASP A 57 -8.45 6.15 5.01
CA ASP A 57 -8.70 5.70 6.38
C ASP A 57 -8.37 4.21 6.61
N SER A 58 -8.34 3.42 5.54
CA SER A 58 -7.95 2.02 5.57
C SER A 58 -6.96 1.67 4.46
N TRP A 59 -6.14 0.65 4.71
CA TRP A 59 -5.19 0.13 3.71
C TRP A 59 -5.88 -0.32 2.43
N TRP A 60 -7.04 -0.96 2.55
CA TRP A 60 -7.80 -1.41 1.39
C TRP A 60 -8.29 -0.25 0.53
N GLU A 61 -8.75 0.84 1.14
CA GLU A 61 -9.18 2.04 0.42
C GLU A 61 -8.01 2.74 -0.27
N ALA A 62 -6.87 2.88 0.41
CA ALA A 62 -5.66 3.47 -0.18
C ALA A 62 -5.17 2.63 -1.36
N TRP A 63 -5.18 1.30 -1.22
CA TRP A 63 -4.78 0.38 -2.28
C TRP A 63 -5.76 0.43 -3.47
N ARG A 64 -7.07 0.43 -3.20
CA ARG A 64 -8.10 0.50 -4.24
C ARG A 64 -8.03 1.82 -5.01
N ALA A 65 -7.86 2.94 -4.33
CA ALA A 65 -7.72 4.26 -4.96
C ALA A 65 -6.57 4.29 -5.98
N TYR A 66 -5.50 3.54 -5.72
CA TYR A 66 -4.36 3.46 -6.63
C TYR A 66 -4.50 2.40 -7.74
N PHE A 67 -5.07 1.23 -7.47
CA PHE A 67 -5.11 0.13 -8.45
C PHE A 67 -6.39 0.05 -9.31
N PHE A 68 -7.49 0.68 -8.88
CA PHE A 68 -8.78 0.70 -9.60
C PHE A 68 -9.21 2.12 -9.96
#